data_AF-A0A7C6BEG4-F1
#
_entry.id   AF-A0A7C6BEG4-F1
#
_cell.length_a   1.000
_cell.length_b   1.000
_cell.length_c   1.000
_cell.angle_alpha   90.00
_cell.angle_beta   90.00
_cell.angle_gamma   90.00
#
_symmetry.space_group_name_H-M   'P 1'
#
loop_
_entity.id
_entity.type
_entity.pdbx_description
1 polymer ?
#
loop_
_entity_poly.entity_id
_entity_poly.type
_entity_poly.pdbx_seq_one_letter_code
_entity_poly.pdbx_strand_id
1 'polypeptide(L)'
;MKRFLSLTLVLMLAIALLPGVAMAENTIKVEVVNKEFRFKGIDYSEHLFTVENISDADLDIVITVYDQADKKVVETMNYTLMKGDGPQMVLASVYKPLTRNGEVNTYSYKIAPSKGSTKYLYYAQKLTITKEGGVETHHYDQFTNTLYPRNTVSSFGPHFRDVTPELTDKWYMFTPIDLTIQGRQTFTLAASNIYEVGEVYVDVNQDTVVVSYHMFHSDKRDFKTETLSEFITFYNSYADVDIVEPEEMTEPSMYAFNQPISILNHFGGDTNVLMFIRNRITYNRFPTPKSEYVRFWENKEEYKTHREHMLAFMDPIMTVEPAK
;
A
#
# COMPACT_ATOMS: atom_id res chain seq x y z
N MET A 1 -30.70 -48.25 8.80
CA MET A 1 -30.16 -47.13 9.60
C MET A 1 -28.92 -47.45 10.45
N LYS A 2 -28.36 -48.68 10.48
CA LYS A 2 -27.17 -49.01 11.29
C LYS A 2 -25.83 -49.07 10.54
N ARG A 3 -25.83 -48.92 9.20
CA ARG A 3 -24.60 -48.98 8.37
C ARG A 3 -24.05 -47.62 7.92
N PHE A 4 -24.82 -46.54 8.10
CA PHE A 4 -24.36 -45.17 7.79
C PHE A 4 -23.77 -44.44 9.00
N LEU A 5 -24.01 -44.91 10.23
CA LEU A 5 -23.48 -44.28 11.44
C LEU A 5 -22.03 -44.69 11.76
N SER A 6 -21.56 -45.83 11.25
CA SER A 6 -20.18 -46.29 11.53
C SER A 6 -19.13 -45.71 10.59
N LEU A 7 -19.53 -45.25 9.39
CA LEU A 7 -18.58 -44.57 8.48
C LEU A 7 -18.27 -43.14 8.93
N THR A 8 -19.25 -42.42 9.48
CA THR A 8 -19.06 -41.06 10.00
C THR A 8 -18.22 -41.03 11.27
N LEU A 9 -18.32 -42.05 12.13
CA LEU A 9 -17.51 -42.15 13.35
C LEU A 9 -16.04 -42.50 13.07
N VAL A 10 -15.77 -43.32 12.05
CA VAL A 10 -14.40 -43.66 11.61
C VAL A 10 -13.75 -42.48 10.89
N LEU A 11 -14.52 -41.68 10.14
CA LEU A 11 -14.00 -40.48 9.48
C LEU A 11 -13.71 -39.34 10.49
N MET A 12 -14.50 -39.21 11.56
CA MET A 12 -14.20 -38.25 12.64
C MET A 12 -13.01 -38.66 13.50
N LEU A 13 -12.75 -39.96 13.72
CA LEU A 13 -11.55 -40.41 14.43
C LEU A 13 -10.26 -40.25 13.60
N ALA A 14 -10.36 -40.29 12.26
CA ALA A 14 -9.21 -40.10 11.37
C ALA A 14 -8.74 -38.63 11.30
N ILE A 15 -9.63 -37.65 11.52
CA ILE A 15 -9.26 -36.22 11.56
C ILE A 15 -8.53 -35.87 12.87
N ALA A 16 -8.77 -36.61 13.96
CA ALA A 16 -8.08 -36.43 15.24
C ALA A 16 -6.66 -37.03 15.29
N LEU A 17 -6.24 -37.77 14.26
CA LEU A 17 -4.92 -38.41 14.15
C LEU A 17 -4.00 -37.73 13.13
N LEU A 18 -4.43 -36.63 12.52
CA LEU A 18 -3.50 -35.75 11.83
C LEU A 18 -2.59 -35.14 12.90
N PRO A 19 -1.26 -35.35 12.86
CA PRO A 19 -0.37 -34.59 13.72
C PRO A 19 -0.70 -33.13 13.47
N GLY A 20 -1.16 -32.43 14.52
CA GLY A 20 -1.30 -30.99 14.46
C GLY A 20 -0.01 -30.45 13.86
N VAL A 21 -0.12 -29.71 12.76
CA VAL A 21 1.04 -29.14 12.09
C VAL A 21 1.79 -28.38 13.17
N ALA A 22 2.89 -28.96 13.64
CA ALA A 22 3.70 -28.34 14.67
C ALA A 22 4.14 -27.02 14.06
N MET A 23 3.56 -25.92 14.54
CA MET A 23 3.97 -24.58 14.13
C MET A 23 5.46 -24.51 14.46
N ALA A 24 6.30 -24.46 13.42
CA ALA A 24 7.74 -24.53 13.60
C ALA A 24 8.15 -23.43 14.59
N GLU A 25 8.76 -23.86 15.70
CA GLU A 25 9.09 -22.99 16.82
C GLU A 25 9.96 -21.81 16.36
N ASN A 26 9.72 -20.64 16.93
CA ASN A 26 10.50 -19.46 16.59
C ASN A 26 11.84 -19.52 17.34
N THR A 27 12.89 -19.89 16.64
CA THR A 27 14.25 -20.09 17.19
C THR A 27 15.12 -18.84 17.08
N ILE A 28 14.70 -17.86 16.27
CA ILE A 28 15.40 -16.61 16.06
C ILE A 28 14.51 -15.39 16.29
N LYS A 29 15.12 -14.30 16.72
CA LYS A 29 14.54 -12.96 16.75
C LYS A 29 15.27 -12.11 15.72
N VAL A 30 14.52 -11.36 14.92
CA VAL A 30 15.06 -10.50 13.86
C VAL A 30 14.58 -9.08 14.12
N GLU A 31 15.50 -8.14 14.25
CA GLU A 31 15.19 -6.72 14.48
C GLU A 31 15.78 -5.86 13.38
N VAL A 32 14.93 -5.09 12.70
CA VAL A 32 15.37 -4.11 11.70
C VAL A 32 15.98 -2.92 12.44
N VAL A 33 17.28 -2.68 12.22
CA VAL A 33 18.02 -1.59 12.87
C VAL A 33 17.71 -0.26 12.17
N ASN A 34 17.84 -0.24 10.84
CA ASN A 34 17.62 0.94 10.03
C ASN A 34 16.51 0.68 9.00
N LYS A 35 15.40 1.42 9.11
CA LYS A 35 14.32 1.35 8.11
C LYS A 35 14.73 1.98 6.78
N GLU A 36 15.61 2.98 6.85
CA GLU A 36 16.14 3.73 5.72
C GLU A 36 17.55 4.22 6.07
N PHE A 37 18.51 4.11 5.14
CA PHE A 37 19.84 4.70 5.28
C PHE A 37 20.51 4.91 3.93
N ARG A 38 21.51 5.78 3.91
CA ARG A 38 22.37 6.04 2.75
C ARG A 38 23.69 5.27 2.88
N PHE A 39 24.10 4.57 1.83
CA PHE A 39 25.44 3.99 1.75
C PHE A 39 26.48 5.11 1.59
N LYS A 40 27.64 4.95 2.25
CA LYS A 40 28.78 5.87 2.08
C LYS A 40 29.40 5.81 0.68
N GLY A 41 29.16 4.73 -0.05
CA GLY A 41 29.58 4.52 -1.43
C GLY A 41 29.21 3.11 -1.89
N ILE A 42 29.45 2.80 -3.16
CA ILE A 42 29.07 1.51 -3.76
C ILE A 42 29.80 0.31 -3.14
N ASP A 43 31.04 0.51 -2.67
CA ASP A 43 31.87 -0.53 -2.07
C ASP A 43 31.73 -0.63 -0.54
N TYR A 44 30.80 0.14 0.06
CA TYR A 44 30.57 0.14 1.50
C TYR A 44 29.40 -0.77 1.87
N SER A 45 29.53 -1.39 3.04
CA SER A 45 28.44 -2.11 3.69
C SER A 45 27.97 -1.37 4.93
N GLU A 46 26.68 -1.46 5.23
CA GLU A 46 26.03 -0.75 6.34
C GLU A 46 25.10 -1.69 7.12
N HIS A 47 24.85 -1.37 8.39
CA HIS A 47 24.05 -2.21 9.29
C HIS A 47 22.57 -2.19 8.88
N LEU A 48 22.00 -3.36 8.60
CA LEU A 48 20.61 -3.47 8.12
C LEU A 48 19.66 -3.97 9.21
N PHE A 49 19.94 -5.17 9.74
CA PHE A 49 19.15 -5.81 10.77
C PHE A 49 20.05 -6.67 11.67
N THR A 50 19.54 -7.08 12.82
CA THR A 50 20.17 -8.07 13.70
C THR A 50 19.40 -9.38 13.69
N VAL A 51 20.11 -10.48 13.94
CA VAL A 51 19.54 -11.79 14.21
C VAL A 51 20.06 -12.30 15.53
N GLU A 52 19.17 -12.65 16.44
CA GLU A 52 19.49 -13.17 17.77
C GLU A 52 18.94 -14.59 17.89
N ASN A 53 19.75 -15.50 18.44
CA ASN A 53 19.31 -16.85 18.77
C ASN A 53 18.54 -16.82 20.10
N ILE A 54 17.26 -17.16 20.05
CA ILE A 54 16.39 -17.23 21.23
C ILE A 54 16.06 -18.67 21.63
N SER A 55 16.68 -19.64 20.99
CA SER A 55 16.50 -21.06 21.29
C SER A 55 17.41 -21.53 22.42
N ASP A 56 17.21 -22.76 22.86
CA ASP A 56 17.95 -23.39 23.94
C ASP A 56 19.22 -24.12 23.48
N ALA A 57 19.60 -23.99 22.20
CA ALA A 57 20.75 -24.64 21.58
C ALA A 57 21.41 -23.72 20.53
N ASP A 58 22.62 -24.07 20.11
CA ASP A 58 23.33 -23.35 19.03
C ASP A 58 22.62 -23.55 17.68
N LEU A 59 22.73 -22.53 16.82
CA LEU A 59 21.95 -22.46 15.60
C LEU A 59 22.78 -21.93 14.43
N ASP A 60 22.91 -22.73 13.37
CA ASP A 60 23.40 -22.24 12.09
C ASP A 60 22.28 -21.53 11.34
N ILE A 61 22.58 -20.37 10.77
CA ILE A 61 21.66 -19.62 9.91
C ILE A 61 22.29 -19.39 8.54
N VAL A 62 21.49 -19.55 7.49
CA VAL A 62 21.83 -19.19 6.12
C VAL A 62 20.95 -18.01 5.71
N ILE A 63 21.58 -16.89 5.37
CA ILE A 63 20.89 -15.70 4.86
C ILE A 63 21.19 -15.59 3.37
N THR A 64 20.14 -15.64 2.55
CA THR A 64 20.26 -15.48 1.10
C THR A 64 19.62 -14.18 0.66
N VAL A 65 20.36 -13.36 -0.07
CA VAL A 65 19.88 -12.13 -0.70
C VAL A 65 19.51 -12.43 -2.15
N TYR A 66 18.26 -12.19 -2.49
CA TYR A 66 17.70 -12.46 -3.81
C TYR A 66 17.30 -11.16 -4.50
N ASP A 67 17.85 -10.92 -5.69
CA ASP A 67 17.42 -9.83 -6.58
C ASP A 67 16.09 -10.22 -7.21
N GLN A 68 15.03 -9.47 -6.88
CA GLN A 68 13.68 -9.79 -7.32
C GLN A 68 13.45 -9.45 -8.80
N ALA A 69 14.22 -8.53 -9.37
CA ALA A 69 14.10 -8.14 -10.77
C ALA A 69 14.83 -9.12 -11.68
N ASP A 70 16.09 -9.45 -11.34
CA ASP A 70 16.93 -10.35 -12.11
C ASP A 70 16.69 -11.83 -11.76
N LYS A 71 15.88 -12.09 -10.74
CA LYS A 71 15.46 -13.42 -10.28
C LYS A 71 16.62 -14.35 -9.91
N LYS A 72 17.66 -13.80 -9.28
CA LYS A 72 18.88 -14.52 -8.91
C LYS A 72 19.34 -14.22 -7.48
N VAL A 73 20.04 -15.17 -6.88
CA VAL A 73 20.78 -14.93 -5.64
C VAL A 73 21.99 -14.06 -5.94
N VAL A 74 22.17 -12.99 -5.16
CA VAL A 74 23.30 -12.05 -5.29
C VAL A 74 24.28 -12.15 -4.14
N GLU A 75 23.86 -12.69 -2.99
CA GLU A 75 24.73 -12.91 -1.83
C GLU A 75 24.17 -14.05 -0.96
N THR A 76 25.08 -14.82 -0.35
CA THR A 76 24.76 -15.81 0.67
C THR A 76 25.71 -15.61 1.84
N MET A 77 25.15 -15.44 3.04
CA MET A 77 25.88 -15.32 4.30
C MET A 77 25.55 -16.51 5.19
N ASN A 78 26.56 -17.05 5.88
CA ASN A 78 26.38 -18.13 6.84
C ASN A 78 26.88 -17.66 8.20
N TYR A 79 26.08 -17.86 9.25
CA TYR A 79 26.47 -17.54 10.62
C TYR A 79 26.15 -18.73 11.53
N THR A 80 26.95 -18.89 12.58
CA THR A 80 26.63 -19.78 13.70
C THR A 80 26.32 -18.89 14.90
N LEU A 81 25.10 -18.97 15.39
CA LEU A 81 24.61 -18.19 16.53
C LEU A 81 24.63 -19.07 17.78
N MET A 82 25.54 -18.80 18.72
CA MET A 82 25.61 -19.56 19.97
C MET A 82 24.42 -19.23 20.88
N LYS A 83 24.02 -20.20 21.70
CA LYS A 83 23.01 -19.99 22.73
C LYS A 83 23.45 -18.91 23.72
N GLY A 84 22.63 -17.88 23.88
CA GLY A 84 22.85 -16.81 24.87
C GLY A 84 23.81 -15.72 24.42
N ASP A 85 24.33 -15.78 23.19
CA ASP A 85 25.09 -14.68 22.59
C ASP A 85 24.17 -13.50 22.24
N GLY A 86 24.77 -12.32 22.17
CA GLY A 86 24.08 -11.11 21.73
C GLY A 86 23.69 -11.17 20.24
N PRO A 87 22.88 -10.20 19.77
CA PRO A 87 22.41 -10.18 18.39
C PRO A 87 23.56 -10.07 17.37
N GLN A 88 23.58 -10.96 16.38
CA GLN A 88 24.49 -10.89 15.23
C GLN A 88 24.03 -9.80 14.28
N MET A 89 24.92 -8.86 13.96
CA MET A 89 24.64 -7.81 12.98
C MET A 89 24.79 -8.35 11.56
N VAL A 90 23.80 -8.04 10.71
CA VAL A 90 23.81 -8.37 9.28
C VAL A 90 23.96 -7.08 8.49
N LEU A 91 24.98 -7.07 7.63
CA LEU A 91 25.30 -5.95 6.77
C LEU A 91 24.57 -6.06 5.43
N ALA A 92 24.24 -4.93 4.84
CA ALA A 92 23.85 -4.82 3.44
C ALA A 92 24.97 -4.16 2.65
N SER A 93 25.09 -4.53 1.38
CA SER A 93 25.98 -3.89 0.39
C SER A 93 25.15 -3.40 -0.80
N VAL A 94 25.71 -2.54 -1.64
CA VAL A 94 25.07 -2.24 -2.94
C VAL A 94 25.26 -3.44 -3.86
N TYR A 95 24.18 -4.17 -4.15
CA TYR A 95 24.27 -5.45 -4.87
C TYR A 95 24.33 -5.29 -6.39
N LYS A 96 23.86 -4.15 -6.90
CA LYS A 96 23.77 -3.90 -8.33
C LYS A 96 24.04 -2.42 -8.60
N PRO A 97 24.98 -2.09 -9.51
CA PRO A 97 25.14 -0.72 -9.97
C PRO A 97 23.90 -0.32 -10.79
N LEU A 98 23.14 0.62 -10.26
CA LEU A 98 22.07 1.31 -11.00
C LEU A 98 22.67 2.44 -11.84
N THR A 99 21.96 2.87 -12.88
CA THR A 99 22.50 3.72 -13.95
C THR A 99 21.72 5.02 -14.16
N ARG A 100 20.45 5.08 -13.73
CA ARG A 100 19.60 6.25 -13.94
C ARG A 100 19.19 6.88 -12.62
N ASN A 101 19.12 8.21 -12.59
CA ASN A 101 18.59 8.93 -11.45
C ASN A 101 17.14 8.47 -11.16
N GLY A 102 16.86 8.14 -9.90
CA GLY A 102 15.58 7.60 -9.45
C GLY A 102 15.38 6.11 -9.75
N GLU A 103 16.36 5.41 -10.34
CA GLU A 103 16.28 3.98 -10.58
C GLU A 103 16.24 3.20 -9.26
N VAL A 104 15.41 2.16 -9.22
CA VAL A 104 15.18 1.31 -8.05
C VAL A 104 15.40 -0.14 -8.41
N ASN A 105 15.91 -0.92 -7.45
CA ASN A 105 15.91 -2.38 -7.50
C ASN A 105 15.57 -2.97 -6.14
N THR A 106 14.70 -3.99 -6.09
CA THR A 106 14.26 -4.61 -4.82
C THR A 106 14.93 -5.95 -4.55
N TYR A 107 15.17 -6.24 -3.27
CA TYR A 107 15.80 -7.46 -2.78
C TYR A 107 14.93 -8.13 -1.71
N SER A 108 15.00 -9.45 -1.62
CA SER A 108 14.47 -10.21 -0.48
C SER A 108 15.59 -10.94 0.24
N TYR A 109 15.57 -10.87 1.57
CA TYR A 109 16.48 -11.60 2.45
C TYR A 109 15.70 -12.79 3.00
N LYS A 110 16.11 -14.00 2.64
CA LYS A 110 15.61 -15.24 3.24
C LYS A 110 16.55 -15.62 4.38
N ILE A 111 16.05 -15.60 5.61
CA ILE A 111 16.79 -15.96 6.82
C ILE A 111 16.33 -17.36 7.24
N ALA A 112 17.14 -18.36 6.91
CA ALA A 112 16.82 -19.76 7.13
C ALA A 112 17.69 -20.34 8.26
N PRO A 113 17.14 -20.48 9.48
CA PRO A 113 17.83 -21.20 10.54
C PRO A 113 17.81 -22.71 10.29
N SER A 114 18.81 -23.44 10.80
CA SER A 114 18.91 -24.90 10.70
C SER A 114 17.76 -25.62 11.42
N LYS A 115 17.13 -24.95 12.39
CA LYS A 115 15.91 -25.35 13.08
C LYS A 115 14.96 -24.17 13.24
N GLY A 116 13.66 -24.41 13.14
CA GLY A 116 12.62 -23.40 13.34
C GLY A 116 12.15 -22.73 12.05
N SER A 117 11.43 -21.62 12.20
CA SER A 117 10.78 -20.93 11.07
C SER A 117 11.73 -20.02 10.28
N THR A 118 11.71 -20.15 8.95
CA THR A 118 12.36 -19.18 8.03
C THR A 118 11.66 -17.82 8.10
N LYS A 119 12.43 -16.73 8.08
CA LYS A 119 11.91 -15.36 8.00
C LYS A 119 12.29 -14.72 6.66
N TYR A 120 11.48 -13.76 6.23
CA TYR A 120 11.72 -12.96 5.03
C TYR A 120 11.69 -11.48 5.37
N LEU A 121 12.68 -10.75 4.86
CA LEU A 121 12.69 -9.28 4.88
C LEU A 121 12.77 -8.77 3.44
N TYR A 122 12.17 -7.62 3.17
CA TYR A 122 12.09 -7.04 1.83
C TYR A 122 12.63 -5.62 1.85
N TYR A 123 13.52 -5.31 0.91
CA TYR A 123 14.20 -4.03 0.81
C TYR A 123 14.25 -3.54 -0.63
N ALA A 124 14.57 -2.27 -0.81
CA ALA A 124 14.87 -1.65 -2.08
C ALA A 124 16.11 -0.79 -1.98
N GLN A 125 16.89 -0.73 -3.06
CA GLN A 125 17.97 0.22 -3.25
C GLN A 125 17.56 1.20 -4.34
N LYS A 126 17.73 2.50 -4.09
CA LYS A 126 17.47 3.57 -5.05
C LYS A 126 18.74 4.35 -5.31
N LEU A 127 18.94 4.72 -6.57
CA LEU A 127 20.02 5.63 -6.97
C LEU A 127 19.49 7.05 -7.10
N THR A 128 20.14 7.98 -6.42
CA THR A 128 20.02 9.42 -6.65
C THR A 128 21.33 9.93 -7.24
N ILE A 129 21.26 10.60 -8.40
CA ILE A 129 22.42 11.24 -9.04
C ILE A 129 22.29 12.75 -8.83
N THR A 130 23.28 13.34 -8.16
CA THR A 130 23.41 14.79 -7.99
C THR A 130 24.56 15.28 -8.86
N LYS A 131 24.45 16.51 -9.38
CA LYS A 131 25.47 17.13 -10.22
C LYS A 131 25.86 18.48 -9.66
N GLU A 132 27.10 18.59 -9.21
CA GLU A 132 27.68 19.82 -8.69
C GLU A 132 28.97 20.14 -9.45
N GLY A 133 29.08 21.34 -10.00
CA GLY A 133 30.28 21.77 -10.74
C GLY A 133 30.62 20.91 -11.97
N GLY A 134 29.66 20.14 -12.51
CA GLY A 134 29.87 19.21 -13.63
C GLY A 134 30.29 17.80 -13.23
N VAL A 135 30.52 17.53 -11.94
CA VAL A 135 30.82 16.19 -11.40
C VAL A 135 29.53 15.52 -10.94
N GLU A 136 29.31 14.28 -11.38
CA GLU A 136 28.16 13.47 -10.97
C GLU A 136 28.52 12.64 -9.74
N THR A 137 27.70 12.72 -8.70
CA THR A 137 27.83 11.93 -7.48
C THR A 137 26.65 10.96 -7.38
N HIS A 138 26.96 9.69 -7.15
CA HIS A 138 25.98 8.61 -7.05
C HIS A 138 25.70 8.31 -5.57
N HIS A 139 24.45 8.51 -5.16
CA HIS A 139 23.99 8.19 -3.82
C HIS A 139 23.07 6.97 -3.87
N TYR A 140 23.42 5.93 -3.12
CA TYR A 140 22.56 4.77 -2.94
C TYR A 140 21.87 4.84 -1.59
N ASP A 141 20.55 4.74 -1.61
CA ASP A 141 19.71 4.71 -0.42
C ASP A 141 19.04 3.34 -0.32
N GLN A 142 19.11 2.70 0.85
CA GLN A 142 18.38 1.47 1.18
C GLN A 142 17.09 1.83 1.90
N PHE A 143 16.00 1.20 1.50
CA PHE A 143 14.68 1.35 2.11
C PHE A 143 14.10 -0.01 2.47
N THR A 144 13.41 -0.09 3.59
CA THR A 144 12.50 -1.22 3.86
C THR A 144 11.35 -1.16 2.87
N ASN A 145 11.06 -2.28 2.21
CA ASN A 145 9.87 -2.40 1.37
C ASN A 145 8.68 -2.76 2.27
N THR A 146 8.13 -1.75 2.93
CA THR A 146 7.01 -1.90 3.87
C THR A 146 5.75 -2.36 3.14
N LEU A 147 5.15 -3.43 3.65
CA LEU A 147 3.82 -3.90 3.29
C LEU A 147 2.77 -3.11 4.10
N TYR A 148 1.81 -2.53 3.41
CA TYR A 148 0.65 -1.85 3.97
C TYR A 148 -0.59 -2.71 3.71
N PRO A 149 -0.98 -3.57 4.66
CA PRO A 149 -2.12 -4.48 4.46
C PRO A 149 -3.45 -3.75 4.62
N ARG A 150 -4.43 -4.12 3.78
CA ARG A 150 -5.86 -3.75 3.89
C ARG A 150 -6.13 -2.26 4.07
N ASN A 151 -5.36 -1.43 3.39
CA ASN A 151 -5.39 0.01 3.52
C ASN A 151 -6.44 0.66 2.61
N THR A 152 -6.92 1.84 3.00
CA THR A 152 -7.96 2.57 2.27
C THR A 152 -7.35 3.49 1.22
N VAL A 153 -8.07 3.63 0.11
CA VAL A 153 -7.72 4.49 -1.03
C VAL A 153 -8.90 5.39 -1.34
N SER A 154 -8.63 6.69 -1.41
CA SER A 154 -9.60 7.71 -1.81
C SER A 154 -9.07 8.52 -2.98
N SER A 155 -10.00 9.01 -3.80
CA SER A 155 -9.69 10.03 -4.81
C SER A 155 -9.34 11.33 -4.12
N PHE A 156 -8.43 12.08 -4.73
CA PHE A 156 -7.94 13.33 -4.19
C PHE A 156 -9.06 14.36 -4.01
N GLY A 157 -9.05 15.05 -2.88
CA GLY A 157 -9.90 16.20 -2.60
C GLY A 157 -9.85 16.62 -1.14
N PRO A 158 -10.83 17.37 -0.64
CA PRO A 158 -10.89 17.76 0.76
C PRO A 158 -11.11 16.53 1.67
N HIS A 159 -10.64 16.61 2.92
CA HIS A 159 -10.87 15.53 3.88
C HIS A 159 -12.17 15.73 4.65
N PHE A 160 -12.91 14.64 4.85
CA PHE A 160 -14.08 14.66 5.74
C PHE A 160 -13.70 15.10 7.16
N ARG A 161 -12.59 14.61 7.70
CA ARG A 161 -12.12 14.95 9.05
C ARG A 161 -11.80 16.43 9.27
N ASP A 162 -11.48 17.17 8.21
CA ASP A 162 -11.11 18.59 8.28
C ASP A 162 -12.37 19.47 8.19
N VAL A 163 -13.39 18.99 7.47
CA VAL A 163 -14.67 19.70 7.26
C VAL A 163 -15.69 19.37 8.35
N THR A 164 -15.77 18.10 8.77
CA THR A 164 -16.69 17.57 9.79
C THR A 164 -15.93 16.55 10.65
N PRO A 165 -15.16 17.00 11.65
CA PRO A 165 -14.30 16.13 12.47
C PRO A 165 -15.03 14.98 13.17
N GLU A 166 -16.32 15.16 13.49
CA GLU A 166 -17.18 14.16 14.11
C GLU A 166 -17.62 13.04 13.17
N LEU A 167 -17.50 13.22 11.84
CA LEU A 167 -17.88 12.22 10.84
C LEU A 167 -16.86 11.08 10.75
N THR A 168 -15.57 11.39 10.83
CA THR A 168 -14.50 10.39 10.84
C THR A 168 -13.17 10.96 11.32
N ASP A 169 -12.36 10.13 11.98
CA ASP A 169 -10.95 10.42 12.30
C ASP A 169 -9.98 9.94 11.21
N LYS A 170 -10.49 9.37 10.11
CA LYS A 170 -9.71 8.80 9.02
C LYS A 170 -9.37 9.83 7.96
N TRP A 171 -8.36 9.52 7.15
CA TRP A 171 -7.90 10.37 6.03
C TRP A 171 -8.74 10.18 4.77
N TYR A 172 -10.05 10.01 4.93
CA TYR A 172 -10.96 9.86 3.79
C TYR A 172 -11.15 11.21 3.12
N MET A 173 -11.02 11.19 1.80
CA MET A 173 -11.26 12.33 0.94
C MET A 173 -12.52 12.12 0.14
N PHE A 174 -13.22 13.21 -0.14
CA PHE A 174 -14.23 13.27 -1.18
C PHE A 174 -13.72 14.17 -2.30
N THR A 175 -14.20 13.93 -3.50
CA THR A 175 -13.81 14.67 -4.70
C THR A 175 -15.04 15.38 -5.24
N PRO A 176 -15.16 16.71 -5.06
CA PRO A 176 -16.12 17.50 -5.80
C PRO A 176 -15.88 17.35 -7.30
N ILE A 177 -16.95 17.25 -8.08
CA ILE A 177 -16.90 17.11 -9.54
C ILE A 177 -17.88 18.08 -10.20
N ASP A 178 -17.38 18.83 -11.18
CA ASP A 178 -18.18 19.63 -12.11
C ASP A 178 -18.49 18.78 -13.36
N LEU A 179 -19.72 18.27 -13.44
CA LEU A 179 -20.22 17.46 -14.55
C LEU A 179 -20.65 18.30 -15.76
N THR A 180 -20.57 19.63 -15.71
CA THR A 180 -20.74 20.45 -16.91
C THR A 180 -19.54 20.32 -17.86
N ILE A 181 -18.37 20.00 -17.30
CA ILE A 181 -17.12 19.81 -18.04
C ILE A 181 -17.15 18.48 -18.79
N GLN A 182 -17.35 18.57 -20.10
CA GLN A 182 -17.33 17.41 -21.00
C GLN A 182 -15.91 16.84 -21.16
N GLY A 183 -15.84 15.52 -21.38
CA GLY A 183 -14.58 14.79 -21.54
C GLY A 183 -14.07 14.20 -20.23
N ARG A 184 -12.76 13.91 -20.20
CA ARG A 184 -12.11 13.23 -19.08
C ARG A 184 -11.59 14.22 -18.05
N GLN A 185 -12.00 14.02 -16.81
CA GLN A 185 -11.39 14.62 -15.62
C GLN A 185 -10.60 13.52 -14.89
N THR A 186 -9.39 13.83 -14.41
CA THR A 186 -8.50 12.86 -13.77
C THR A 186 -8.16 13.32 -12.36
N PHE A 187 -8.30 12.42 -11.39
CA PHE A 187 -7.92 12.69 -10.01
C PHE A 187 -6.99 11.58 -9.49
N THR A 188 -5.98 11.95 -8.71
CA THR A 188 -5.08 10.99 -8.09
C THR A 188 -5.81 10.14 -7.06
N LEU A 189 -5.52 8.85 -7.00
CA LEU A 189 -5.92 7.95 -5.93
C LEU A 189 -4.78 7.89 -4.91
N ALA A 190 -5.06 8.30 -3.67
CA ALA A 190 -4.10 8.26 -2.58
C ALA A 190 -4.45 7.15 -1.59
N ALA A 191 -3.48 6.28 -1.30
CA ALA A 191 -3.59 5.27 -0.27
C ALA A 191 -3.11 5.84 1.07
N SER A 192 -3.97 5.80 2.09
CA SER A 192 -3.64 6.14 3.48
C SER A 192 -3.14 7.57 3.73
N ASN A 193 -3.30 8.48 2.77
CA ASN A 193 -2.58 9.77 2.77
C ASN A 193 -1.04 9.61 2.76
N ILE A 194 -0.50 8.51 2.22
CA ILE A 194 0.95 8.24 2.17
C ILE A 194 1.46 8.18 0.73
N TYR A 195 0.79 7.46 -0.17
CA TYR A 195 1.27 7.24 -1.54
C TYR A 195 0.19 7.49 -2.57
N GLU A 196 0.60 8.03 -3.72
CA GLU A 196 -0.17 8.11 -4.94
C GLU A 196 -0.12 6.71 -5.60
N VAL A 197 -1.24 6.00 -5.58
CA VAL A 197 -1.31 4.57 -6.00
C VAL A 197 -2.00 4.36 -7.34
N GLY A 198 -2.65 5.40 -7.87
CA GLY A 198 -3.34 5.33 -9.14
C GLY A 198 -4.04 6.63 -9.48
N GLU A 199 -4.96 6.53 -10.43
CA GLU A 199 -5.81 7.62 -10.90
C GLU A 199 -7.23 7.11 -11.07
N VAL A 200 -8.20 7.98 -10.80
CA VAL A 200 -9.59 7.81 -11.19
C VAL A 200 -9.87 8.76 -12.36
N TYR A 201 -10.62 8.26 -13.33
CA TYR A 201 -11.08 9.00 -14.49
C TYR A 201 -12.59 9.15 -14.42
N VAL A 202 -13.06 10.38 -14.57
CA VAL A 202 -14.47 10.73 -14.65
C VAL A 202 -14.70 11.21 -16.08
N ASP A 203 -15.33 10.38 -16.89
CA ASP A 203 -15.59 10.65 -18.29
C ASP A 203 -17.04 11.12 -18.46
N VAL A 204 -17.22 12.39 -18.80
CA VAL A 204 -18.54 13.00 -19.02
C VAL A 204 -18.80 13.15 -20.51
N ASN A 205 -19.95 12.64 -20.96
CA ASN A 205 -20.44 12.81 -22.32
C ASN A 205 -21.96 13.02 -22.30
N GLN A 206 -22.39 14.25 -22.58
CA GLN A 206 -23.78 14.70 -22.49
C GLN A 206 -24.36 14.38 -21.09
N ASP A 207 -25.43 13.59 -21.05
CA ASP A 207 -26.11 13.16 -19.81
C ASP A 207 -25.41 11.98 -19.13
N THR A 208 -24.31 11.47 -19.65
CA THR A 208 -23.68 10.25 -19.12
C THR A 208 -22.33 10.52 -18.49
N VAL A 209 -22.13 9.99 -17.29
CA VAL A 209 -20.86 9.96 -16.56
C VAL A 209 -20.42 8.51 -16.42
N VAL A 210 -19.16 8.22 -16.71
CA VAL A 210 -18.54 6.91 -16.42
C VAL A 210 -17.33 7.15 -15.54
N VAL A 211 -17.29 6.50 -14.38
CA VAL A 211 -16.11 6.53 -13.52
C VAL A 211 -15.33 5.23 -13.65
N SER A 212 -14.07 5.34 -14.03
CA SER A 212 -13.13 4.22 -14.11
C SER A 212 -11.87 4.56 -13.31
N TYR A 213 -11.04 3.58 -12.99
CA TYR A 213 -9.77 3.87 -12.33
C TYR A 213 -8.67 2.93 -12.80
N HIS A 214 -7.43 3.37 -12.57
CA HIS A 214 -6.22 2.62 -12.90
C HIS A 214 -5.22 2.71 -11.75
N MET A 215 -4.69 1.56 -11.30
CA MET A 215 -3.60 1.53 -10.33
C MET A 215 -2.26 1.69 -11.06
N PHE A 216 -1.41 2.60 -10.59
CA PHE A 216 -0.10 2.80 -11.20
C PHE A 216 0.70 1.50 -11.17
N HIS A 217 1.35 1.21 -12.31
CA HIS A 217 2.16 0.02 -12.55
C HIS A 217 1.39 -1.30 -12.65
N SER A 218 0.05 -1.28 -12.68
CA SER A 218 -0.75 -2.52 -12.82
C SER A 218 -0.57 -3.23 -14.16
N ASP A 219 0.00 -2.54 -15.15
CA ASP A 219 0.39 -3.08 -16.45
C ASP A 219 1.65 -3.98 -16.38
N LYS A 220 2.41 -3.91 -15.27
CA LYS A 220 3.66 -4.64 -15.12
C LYS A 220 3.42 -6.06 -14.59
N ARG A 221 4.07 -7.04 -15.21
CA ARG A 221 3.95 -8.46 -14.86
C ARG A 221 4.25 -8.79 -13.38
N ASP A 222 5.23 -8.12 -12.79
CA ASP A 222 5.65 -8.37 -11.40
C ASP A 222 5.00 -7.37 -10.41
N PHE A 223 3.81 -6.83 -10.75
CA PHE A 223 3.01 -5.97 -9.89
C PHE A 223 2.41 -6.73 -8.70
N LYS A 224 2.47 -6.12 -7.50
CA LYS A 224 2.15 -6.78 -6.23
C LYS A 224 1.04 -6.13 -5.42
N THR A 225 0.45 -5.03 -5.90
CA THR A 225 -0.68 -4.44 -5.18
C THR A 225 -1.93 -5.25 -5.47
N GLU A 226 -2.64 -5.60 -4.42
CA GLU A 226 -3.86 -6.40 -4.45
C GLU A 226 -5.04 -5.50 -4.10
N THR A 227 -6.05 -5.45 -4.97
CA THR A 227 -7.35 -4.84 -4.66
C THR A 227 -8.20 -5.84 -3.89
N LEU A 228 -8.62 -5.45 -2.68
CA LEU A 228 -9.44 -6.28 -1.80
C LEU A 228 -10.93 -5.98 -1.95
N SER A 229 -11.28 -4.70 -2.12
CA SER A 229 -12.65 -4.27 -2.36
C SER A 229 -12.67 -2.92 -3.07
N GLU A 230 -13.74 -2.70 -3.82
CA GLU A 230 -14.02 -1.45 -4.51
C GLU A 230 -15.26 -0.81 -3.89
N PHE A 231 -15.25 0.52 -3.79
CA PHE A 231 -16.41 1.29 -3.37
C PHE A 231 -16.37 2.67 -4.02
N ILE A 232 -17.49 3.06 -4.61
CA ILE A 232 -17.76 4.40 -5.12
C ILE A 232 -19.19 4.77 -4.78
N THR A 233 -19.41 6.01 -4.37
CA THR A 233 -20.74 6.60 -4.25
C THR A 233 -20.70 8.07 -4.65
N PHE A 234 -21.88 8.66 -4.81
CA PHE A 234 -22.08 10.08 -5.09
C PHE A 234 -23.06 10.68 -4.10
N TYR A 235 -22.86 11.95 -3.78
CA TYR A 235 -23.78 12.80 -3.04
C TYR A 235 -24.05 14.06 -3.87
N ASN A 236 -25.29 14.52 -3.90
CA ASN A 236 -25.62 15.78 -4.59
C ASN A 236 -25.06 16.98 -3.82
N SER A 237 -25.03 16.90 -2.49
CA SER A 237 -24.45 17.94 -1.66
C SER A 237 -23.64 17.37 -0.50
N TYR A 238 -22.81 18.21 0.13
CA TYR A 238 -22.10 17.82 1.35
C TYR A 238 -23.06 17.54 2.51
N ALA A 239 -24.23 18.18 2.53
CA ALA A 239 -25.24 17.97 3.57
C ALA A 239 -25.87 16.56 3.52
N ASP A 240 -25.76 15.86 2.39
CA ASP A 240 -26.24 14.50 2.23
C ASP A 240 -25.23 13.44 2.72
N VAL A 241 -24.04 13.86 3.17
CA VAL A 241 -23.02 12.96 3.69
C VAL A 241 -23.30 12.65 5.15
N ASP A 242 -23.65 11.40 5.44
CA ASP A 242 -23.97 10.91 6.78
C ASP A 242 -23.04 9.77 7.25
N ILE A 243 -22.71 8.84 6.36
CA ILE A 243 -21.91 7.65 6.64
C ILE A 243 -20.77 7.54 5.62
N VAL A 244 -19.54 7.48 6.11
CA VAL A 244 -18.32 7.36 5.27
C VAL A 244 -17.60 6.02 5.43
N GLU A 245 -18.16 5.11 6.22
CA GLU A 245 -17.72 3.72 6.33
C GLU A 245 -18.70 2.83 5.54
N PRO A 246 -18.33 2.32 4.35
CA PRO A 246 -19.18 1.48 3.52
C PRO A 246 -19.83 0.29 4.24
N GLU A 247 -19.15 -0.29 5.23
CA GLU A 247 -19.67 -1.41 6.02
C GLU A 247 -20.78 -1.02 7.02
N GLU A 248 -20.93 0.28 7.30
CA GLU A 248 -21.96 0.82 8.19
C GLU A 248 -23.18 1.35 7.42
N MET A 249 -23.10 1.43 6.09
CA MET A 249 -24.21 1.87 5.25
C MET A 249 -25.34 0.83 5.28
N THR A 250 -26.58 1.31 5.43
CA THR A 250 -27.77 0.44 5.47
C THR A 250 -28.04 -0.25 4.15
N GLU A 251 -27.71 0.42 3.04
CA GLU A 251 -27.83 -0.08 1.69
C GLU A 251 -26.48 0.05 0.97
N PRO A 252 -26.11 -0.91 0.11
CA PRO A 252 -24.90 -0.78 -0.69
C PRO A 252 -25.04 0.41 -1.64
N SER A 253 -23.90 1.00 -2.03
CA SER A 253 -23.90 2.00 -3.09
C SER A 253 -24.56 1.44 -4.35
N MET A 254 -25.47 2.22 -4.94
CA MET A 254 -26.08 1.88 -6.22
C MET A 254 -25.13 2.10 -7.42
N TYR A 255 -23.95 2.67 -7.18
CA TYR A 255 -22.96 3.01 -8.20
C TYR A 255 -21.83 1.99 -8.24
N ALA A 256 -21.28 1.77 -9.42
CA ALA A 256 -20.13 0.89 -9.63
C ALA A 256 -19.21 1.47 -10.71
N PHE A 257 -17.92 1.13 -10.63
CA PHE A 257 -16.95 1.53 -11.64
C PHE A 257 -17.30 0.96 -13.02
N ASN A 258 -16.94 1.69 -14.06
CA ASN A 258 -17.16 1.37 -15.47
C ASN A 258 -18.64 1.20 -15.87
N GLN A 259 -19.58 1.69 -15.04
CA GLN A 259 -21.00 1.75 -15.38
C GLN A 259 -21.40 3.17 -15.77
N PRO A 260 -22.26 3.34 -16.79
CA PRO A 260 -22.80 4.64 -17.14
C PRO A 260 -23.80 5.12 -16.10
N ILE A 261 -23.64 6.36 -15.66
CA ILE A 261 -24.51 7.06 -14.71
C ILE A 261 -25.16 8.23 -15.43
N SER A 262 -26.48 8.24 -15.49
CA SER A 262 -27.25 9.38 -16.06
C SER A 262 -27.30 10.54 -15.07
N ILE A 263 -26.86 11.73 -15.49
CA ILE A 263 -26.89 12.97 -14.71
C ILE A 263 -28.33 13.34 -14.38
N LEU A 264 -29.21 13.32 -15.38
CA LEU A 264 -30.62 13.65 -15.20
C LEU A 264 -31.34 12.68 -14.26
N ASN A 265 -31.14 11.36 -14.45
CA ASN A 265 -31.92 10.36 -13.70
C ASN A 265 -31.35 10.06 -12.31
N HIS A 266 -30.02 10.06 -12.15
CA HIS A 266 -29.39 9.69 -10.88
C HIS A 266 -29.04 10.90 -10.01
N PHE A 267 -28.75 12.05 -10.63
CA PHE A 267 -28.40 13.29 -9.91
C PHE A 267 -29.50 14.35 -10.01
N GLY A 268 -30.66 14.03 -10.62
CA GLY A 268 -31.76 14.99 -10.79
C GLY A 268 -31.42 16.15 -11.73
N GLY A 269 -30.39 15.99 -12.57
CA GLY A 269 -29.83 17.05 -13.40
C GLY A 269 -28.80 17.93 -12.67
N ASP A 270 -28.45 17.59 -11.43
CA ASP A 270 -27.35 18.25 -10.73
C ASP A 270 -26.02 17.94 -11.40
N THR A 271 -25.23 19.00 -11.59
CA THR A 271 -23.92 18.92 -12.23
C THR A 271 -22.78 19.23 -11.26
N ASN A 272 -23.10 19.56 -10.01
CA ASN A 272 -22.14 19.76 -8.93
C ASN A 272 -22.32 18.62 -7.92
N VAL A 273 -21.55 17.55 -8.06
CA VAL A 273 -21.71 16.36 -7.20
C VAL A 273 -20.43 16.05 -6.44
N LEU A 274 -20.56 15.36 -5.31
CA LEU A 274 -19.44 14.85 -4.53
C LEU A 274 -19.26 13.36 -4.80
N MET A 275 -18.12 12.99 -5.38
CA MET A 275 -17.72 11.59 -5.51
C MET A 275 -16.95 11.16 -4.27
N PHE A 276 -17.31 10.00 -3.73
CA PHE A 276 -16.57 9.37 -2.65
C PHE A 276 -16.11 7.99 -3.09
N ILE A 277 -14.78 7.78 -3.09
CA ILE A 277 -14.14 6.49 -3.35
C ILE A 277 -13.48 5.99 -2.08
N ARG A 278 -13.71 4.70 -1.78
CA ARG A 278 -13.18 4.01 -0.60
C ARG A 278 -12.77 2.59 -0.96
N ASN A 279 -11.82 2.48 -1.89
CA ASN A 279 -11.26 1.18 -2.25
C ASN A 279 -10.37 0.67 -1.10
N ARG A 280 -10.20 -0.64 -1.01
CA ARG A 280 -9.25 -1.27 -0.08
C ARG A 280 -8.21 -2.03 -0.86
N ILE A 281 -6.94 -1.80 -0.54
CA ILE A 281 -5.81 -2.46 -1.19
C ILE A 281 -4.81 -2.99 -0.17
N THR A 282 -4.05 -4.01 -0.53
CA THR A 282 -2.78 -4.35 0.12
C THR A 282 -1.65 -3.99 -0.83
N TYR A 283 -0.71 -3.15 -0.40
CA TYR A 283 0.33 -2.66 -1.29
C TYR A 283 1.69 -2.59 -0.60
N ASN A 284 2.75 -2.54 -1.42
CA ASN A 284 4.11 -2.30 -0.97
C ASN A 284 4.55 -0.92 -1.43
N ARG A 285 5.42 -0.23 -0.68
CA ARG A 285 6.05 1.04 -1.14
C ARG A 285 6.65 0.88 -2.54
N PHE A 286 7.28 -0.27 -2.78
CA PHE A 286 7.81 -0.67 -4.08
C PHE A 286 6.89 -1.75 -4.69
N PRO A 287 5.88 -1.36 -5.50
CA PRO A 287 4.86 -2.28 -6.01
C PRO A 287 5.39 -3.25 -7.07
N THR A 288 6.54 -2.94 -7.67
CA THR A 288 7.26 -3.83 -8.59
C THR A 288 8.75 -3.81 -8.27
N PRO A 289 9.55 -4.78 -8.76
CA PRO A 289 10.98 -4.80 -8.46
C PRO A 289 11.80 -3.59 -8.91
N LYS A 290 11.25 -2.74 -9.80
CA LYS A 290 11.94 -1.57 -10.37
C LYS A 290 11.14 -0.28 -10.26
N SER A 291 10.16 -0.20 -9.37
CA SER A 291 9.32 1.00 -9.24
C SER A 291 8.92 1.25 -7.81
N GLU A 292 8.74 2.52 -7.51
CA GLU A 292 8.32 3.05 -6.22
C GLU A 292 7.06 3.88 -6.45
N TYR A 293 6.09 3.79 -5.56
CA TYR A 293 4.99 4.75 -5.58
C TYR A 293 5.49 6.15 -5.21
N VAL A 294 4.89 7.17 -5.83
CA VAL A 294 5.18 8.56 -5.47
C VAL A 294 4.58 8.83 -4.10
N ARG A 295 5.37 9.46 -3.21
CA ARG A 295 4.85 9.87 -1.90
C ARG A 295 3.83 10.99 -2.09
N PHE A 296 2.64 10.75 -1.57
CA PHE A 296 1.59 11.75 -1.53
C PHE A 296 1.95 12.78 -0.45
N TRP A 297 1.88 14.04 -0.83
CA TRP A 297 2.19 15.17 0.03
C TRP A 297 1.08 16.19 -0.11
N GLU A 298 0.06 16.10 0.75
CA GLU A 298 -1.13 16.95 0.72
C GLU A 298 -0.82 18.47 0.63
N ASN A 299 0.31 18.90 1.20
CA ASN A 299 0.70 20.29 1.30
C ASN A 299 1.58 20.78 0.14
N LYS A 300 1.76 19.98 -0.93
CA LYS A 300 2.28 20.46 -2.21
C LYS A 300 1.41 21.62 -2.69
N GLU A 301 2.03 22.66 -3.23
CA GLU A 301 1.32 23.87 -3.67
C GLU A 301 0.19 23.54 -4.66
N GLU A 302 0.47 22.69 -5.64
CA GLU A 302 -0.55 22.22 -6.61
C GLU A 302 -1.76 21.57 -5.93
N TYR A 303 -1.56 20.77 -4.89
CA TYR A 303 -2.66 20.11 -4.17
C TYR A 303 -3.44 21.07 -3.28
N LYS A 304 -2.79 22.09 -2.73
CA LYS A 304 -3.49 23.16 -2.02
C LYS A 304 -4.37 23.94 -2.97
N THR A 305 -3.81 24.44 -4.07
CA THR A 305 -4.56 25.16 -5.09
C THR A 305 -5.72 24.33 -5.63
N HIS A 306 -5.50 23.05 -5.91
CA HIS A 306 -6.56 22.18 -6.43
C HIS A 306 -7.67 21.95 -5.41
N ARG A 307 -7.36 21.76 -4.12
CA ARG A 307 -8.38 21.67 -3.05
C ARG A 307 -9.13 22.97 -2.84
N GLU A 308 -8.45 24.11 -2.88
CA GLU A 308 -9.10 25.42 -2.77
C GLU A 308 -10.08 25.65 -3.93
N HIS A 309 -9.69 25.28 -5.15
CA HIS A 309 -10.59 25.32 -6.30
C HIS A 309 -11.79 24.38 -6.09
N MET A 310 -11.56 23.15 -5.61
CA MET A 310 -12.63 22.20 -5.27
C MET A 310 -13.63 22.78 -4.27
N LEU A 311 -13.13 23.33 -3.17
CA LEU A 311 -13.97 23.93 -2.13
C LEU A 311 -14.71 25.18 -2.62
N ALA A 312 -14.14 25.95 -3.54
CA ALA A 312 -14.75 27.17 -4.06
C ALA A 312 -15.93 26.92 -5.01
N PHE A 313 -15.97 25.78 -5.69
CA PHE A 313 -17.11 25.44 -6.58
C PHE A 313 -18.19 24.60 -5.90
N MET A 314 -17.87 23.95 -4.78
CA MET A 314 -18.88 23.25 -3.98
C MET A 314 -19.95 24.21 -3.48
N ASP A 315 -21.16 23.69 -3.32
CA ASP A 315 -22.19 24.37 -2.54
C ASP A 315 -21.65 24.69 -1.13
N PRO A 316 -22.01 25.86 -0.56
CA PRO A 316 -21.52 26.26 0.75
C PRO A 316 -21.78 25.18 1.79
N ILE A 317 -20.73 24.72 2.46
CA ILE A 317 -20.86 23.85 3.62
C ILE A 317 -21.49 24.70 4.72
N MET A 318 -22.80 24.53 4.92
CA MET A 318 -23.53 25.17 6.01
C MET A 318 -22.99 24.59 7.31
N THR A 319 -21.98 25.23 7.90
CA THR A 319 -21.56 24.91 9.27
C THR A 319 -22.76 25.13 10.17
N VAL A 320 -23.29 24.05 10.75
CA VAL A 320 -24.26 24.15 11.83
C VAL A 320 -23.59 25.03 12.89
N GLU A 321 -24.17 26.21 13.18
CA GLU A 321 -23.65 27.07 14.23
C GLU A 321 -23.49 26.22 15.51
N PRO A 322 -22.34 26.29 16.21
CA PRO A 322 -22.20 25.60 17.47
C PRO A 322 -23.33 26.08 18.38
N ALA A 323 -24.16 25.14 18.84
CA ALA A 323 -25.20 25.42 19.81
C ALA A 323 -24.56 26.16 21.01
N LYS A 324 -25.05 27.37 21.26
CA LYS A 324 -24.60 28.24 22.36
C LYS A 324 -24.77 27.59 23.73
#